data_AF-A0A3M3XTP7-F1
#
_entry.id   AF-A0A3M3XTP7-F1
#
_cell.length_a   1.000
_cell.length_b   1.000
_cell.length_c   1.000
_cell.angle_alpha   90.00
_cell.angle_beta   90.00
_cell.angle_gamma   90.00
#
_symmetry.space_group_name_H-M   'P 1'
#
loop_
_entity.id
_entity.type
_entity.pdbx_description
1 polymer ?
#
loop_
_entity_poly.entity_id
_entity_poly.type
_entity_poly.pdbx_seq_one_letter_code
_entity_poly.pdbx_strand_id
1 'polypeptide(L)' 'SAGLTYATALFDPRTIERMAGHWLALLQAICANAAQRIAEVPMLDRAERQQILHDWNATAADFPSEDCLH' A
#
# COMPACT_ATOMS: atom_id res chain seq x y z
N SER A 1 -17.09 13.45 14.24
CA SER A 1 -16.72 12.26 13.45
C SER A 1 -15.79 12.71 12.33
N ALA A 2 -14.86 11.85 11.89
CA ALA A 2 -14.08 12.08 10.68
C ALA A 2 -14.72 11.28 9.52
N GLY A 3 -14.66 11.81 8.30
CA GLY A 3 -15.19 11.14 7.11
C GLY A 3 -14.60 11.72 5.82
N LEU A 4 -14.59 10.94 4.75
CA LEU A 4 -14.17 11.37 3.42
C LEU A 4 -15.40 11.53 2.52
N THR A 5 -15.53 12.71 1.91
CA THR A 5 -16.52 12.98 0.86
C THR A 5 -15.84 12.87 -0.49
N TYR A 6 -16.41 12.10 -1.41
CA TYR A 6 -15.84 11.86 -2.73
C TYR A 6 -16.90 11.82 -3.83
N ALA A 7 -16.48 12.12 -5.05
CA ALA A 7 -17.33 12.00 -6.23
C ALA A 7 -17.38 10.53 -6.68
N THR A 8 -18.54 9.88 -6.50
CA THR A 8 -18.76 8.48 -6.90
C THR A 8 -18.66 8.25 -8.41
N ALA A 9 -18.78 9.33 -9.21
CA ALA A 9 -18.55 9.29 -10.65
C ALA A 9 -17.06 9.11 -11.02
N LEU A 10 -16.13 9.44 -10.11
CA LEU A 10 -14.68 9.38 -10.34
C LEU A 10 -14.00 8.28 -9.52
N PHE A 11 -14.56 7.93 -8.36
CA PHE A 11 -13.93 7.01 -7.42
C PHE A 11 -14.90 5.94 -6.95
N ASP A 12 -14.44 4.69 -6.99
CA ASP A 12 -15.11 3.58 -6.34
C ASP A 12 -14.78 3.55 -4.83
N PRO A 13 -15.61 2.88 -4.01
CA PRO A 13 -15.41 2.80 -2.58
C PRO A 13 -14.05 2.21 -2.16
N ARG A 14 -13.53 1.20 -2.88
CA ARG A 14 -12.24 0.58 -2.52
C ARG A 14 -11.09 1.54 -2.72
N THR A 15 -11.16 2.38 -3.77
CA THR A 15 -10.17 3.45 -3.97
C THR A 15 -10.16 4.42 -2.79
N ILE A 16 -11.32 4.79 -2.26
CA ILE A 16 -11.42 5.72 -1.12
C ILE A 16 -11.01 5.06 0.20
N GLU A 17 -11.33 3.79 0.42
CA GLU A 17 -10.84 3.01 1.56
C GLU A 17 -9.31 3.00 1.59
N ARG A 18 -8.70 2.75 0.43
CA ARG A 18 -7.25 2.80 0.26
C ARG A 18 -6.67 4.19 0.55
N MET A 19 -7.28 5.24 0.01
CA MET A 19 -6.86 6.63 0.29
C MET A 19 -7.01 6.99 1.77
N ALA A 20 -8.04 6.48 2.45
CA ALA A 20 -8.22 6.67 3.89
C ALA A 20 -7.10 5.97 4.69
N GLY A 21 -6.67 4.77 4.26
CA GLY A 21 -5.50 4.08 4.81
C GLY A 21 -4.22 4.91 4.71
N HIS A 22 -3.92 5.43 3.51
CA HIS A 22 -2.78 6.33 3.30
C HIS A 22 -2.85 7.58 4.18
N TRP A 23 -4.03 8.20 4.30
CA TRP A 23 -4.23 9.38 5.14
C TRP A 23 -3.94 9.08 6.62
N LEU A 24 -4.41 7.93 7.10
CA LEU A 24 -4.14 7.50 8.47
C LEU A 24 -2.65 7.24 8.70
N ALA A 25 -1.96 6.60 7.76
CA ALA A 25 -0.51 6.36 7.84
C ALA A 25 0.28 7.68 7.92
N LEU A 26 -0.11 8.68 7.13
CA LEU A 26 0.49 10.02 7.18
C LEU A 26 0.28 10.69 8.54
N LEU A 27 -0.94 10.67 9.07
CA LEU A 27 -1.25 11.24 10.39
C LEU A 27 -0.46 10.54 11.51
N GLN A 28 -0.36 9.22 11.46
CA GLN A 28 0.42 8.44 12.44
C GLN A 28 1.90 8.81 12.39
N ALA A 29 2.48 8.95 11.20
CA ALA A 29 3.89 9.34 11.04
C ALA A 29 4.16 10.75 11.56
N ILE A 30 3.28 11.72 11.25
CA ILE A 30 3.40 13.11 11.75
C ILE A 30 3.32 13.13 13.28
N CYS A 31 2.38 12.38 13.87
CA CYS A 31 2.24 12.29 15.33
C CYS A 31 3.45 11.62 15.99
N ALA A 32 4.08 10.63 15.34
CA ALA A 32 5.25 9.93 15.86
C ALA A 32 6.52 10.79 15.78
N ASN A 33 6.69 11.59 14.72
CA ASN A 33 7.82 12.49 14.57
C ASN A 33 7.47 13.71 13.69
N ALA A 34 7.12 14.81 14.33
CA ALA A 34 6.77 16.05 13.63
C ALA A 34 7.94 16.71 12.88
N ALA A 35 9.20 16.33 13.17
CA ALA A 35 10.38 16.84 12.49
C ALA A 35 10.79 15.98 11.27
N GLN A 36 10.12 14.84 11.04
CA GLN A 36 10.39 13.98 9.89
C GLN A 36 10.10 14.71 8.59
N ARG A 37 10.95 14.50 7.58
CA ARG A 37 10.71 15.04 6.24
C ARG A 37 9.50 14.34 5.63
N ILE A 38 8.60 15.11 5.03
CA ILE A 38 7.41 14.57 4.36
C ILE A 38 7.77 13.49 3.32
N ALA A 39 8.88 13.68 2.59
CA ALA A 39 9.38 12.73 1.60
C ALA A 39 9.79 11.36 2.16
N GLU A 40 10.02 11.26 3.48
CA GLU A 40 10.41 10.02 4.16
C GLU A 40 9.21 9.33 4.82
N VAL A 41 8.02 9.94 4.80
CA VAL A 41 6.81 9.35 5.36
C VAL A 41 6.33 8.22 4.44
N PRO A 42 6.17 6.98 4.94
CA PRO A 42 5.65 5.89 4.13
C PRO A 42 4.21 6.20 3.70
N MET A 43 3.99 6.32 2.40
CA MET A 43 2.67 6.58 1.83
C MET A 43 1.77 5.34 1.89
N LEU A 44 2.33 4.17 1.62
CA LEU A 44 1.63 2.89 1.66
C LEU A 44 1.49 2.42 3.10
N ASP A 45 0.31 1.91 3.45
CA ASP A 45 0.16 1.22 4.72
C ASP A 45 0.90 -0.14 4.71
N ARG A 46 0.98 -0.78 5.88
CA ARG A 46 1.69 -2.05 6.02
C ARG A 46 1.07 -3.17 5.18
N ALA A 47 -0.26 -3.22 5.05
CA ALA A 47 -0.95 -4.26 4.31
C ALA A 47 -0.74 -4.09 2.80
N GLU A 48 -0.82 -2.86 2.29
CA GLU A 48 -0.52 -2.56 0.89
C GLU A 48 0.93 -2.82 0.53
N ARG A 49 1.86 -2.41 1.42
CA ARG A 49 3.28 -2.70 1.22
C ARG A 49 3.53 -4.21 1.18
N GLN A 50 2.85 -4.97 2.04
CA GLN A 50 2.92 -6.43 2.02
C GLN A 50 2.42 -6.99 0.68
N GLN A 51 1.26 -6.51 0.22
CA GLN A 51 0.66 -6.97 -1.02
C GLN A 51 1.56 -6.72 -2.24
N ILE A 52 2.11 -5.51 -2.35
CA ILE A 52 2.96 -5.11 -3.46
C ILE A 52 4.30 -5.85 -3.45
N LEU A 53 4.93 -5.97 -2.28
CA LEU A 53 6.26 -6.57 -2.18
C LEU A 53 6.23 -8.09 -2.19
N HIS A 54 5.21 -8.70 -1.59
CA HIS A 54 5.17 -10.14 -1.36
C HIS A 54 4.05 -10.81 -2.15
N ASP A 55 2.79 -10.42 -1.92
CA ASP A 55 1.66 -11.20 -2.43
C ASP A 55 1.58 -11.20 -3.96
N TRP A 56 1.89 -10.08 -4.60
CA TRP A 56 1.96 -10.00 -6.07
C TRP A 56 3.20 -10.67 -6.67
N ASN A 57 4.29 -10.79 -5.90
CA ASN A 57 5.54 -11.43 -6.34
C ASN A 57 5.64 -12.90 -5.90
N ALA A 58 4.55 -13.51 -5.42
CA ALA A 58 4.51 -14.89 -4.97
C ALA A 58 4.49 -15.88 -6.15
N THR A 59 5.52 -15.82 -7.00
CA THR A 59 5.70 -16.66 -8.20
C THR A 59 6.65 -17.83 -7.97
N ALA A 60 7.01 -18.10 -6.71
CA ALA A 60 7.84 -19.24 -6.35
C ALA A 60 7.13 -20.54 -6.75
N ALA A 61 7.61 -21.15 -7.83
CA ALA A 61 7.25 -22.48 -8.27
C ALA A 61 8.52 -23.33 -8.26
N ASP A 62 8.40 -24.57 -7.78
CA ASP A 62 9.47 -25.55 -7.93
C ASP A 62 9.74 -25.74 -9.41
N PHE A 63 10.92 -25.31 -9.85
CA PHE A 63 11.37 -25.51 -11.21
C PHE A 63 12.02 -26.89 -11.28
N PRO A 64 11.46 -27.86 -12.04
CA PRO A 64 12.11 -29.15 -12.21
C PRO A 64 13.45 -28.91 -12.92
N SER A 65 14.55 -29.24 -12.23
CA SER A 65 15.92 -29.01 -12.67
C SER A 65 16.34 -29.88 -13.87
N GLU A 66 15.44 -30.72 -14.40
CA GLU A 66 15.70 -31.68 -15.47
C GLU A 66 15.40 -31.14 -16.88
N ASP A 67 14.64 -30.03 -16.99
CA ASP A 67 14.40 -29.37 -18.28
C ASP A 67 15.29 -28.13 -18.40
N CYS A 68 16.50 -28.32 -18.93
CA CYS A 68 17.31 -27.21 -19.43
C CYS A 68 16.56 -26.53 -20.58
N LEU A 69 15.95 -25.37 -20.30
CA LEU A 69 15.52 -24.43 -21.33
C LEU A 69 16.77 -23.94 -22.08
N HIS A 70 16.90 -24.35 -23.34
CA HIS A 70 18.06 -24.11 -24.19
C HIS A 70 17.72 -23.18 -25.37
#